data_AF-A0A1B7VG95-F1
#
_entry.id   AF-A0A1B7VG95-F1
#
_cell.length_a   1.000
_cell.length_b   1.000
_cell.length_c   1.000
_cell.angle_alpha   90.00
_cell.angle_beta   90.00
_cell.angle_gamma   90.00
#
_symmetry.space_group_name_H-M   'P 1'
#
loop_
_entity.id
_entity.type
_entity.pdbx_description
1 polymer ?
#
loop_
_entity_poly.entity_id
_entity_poly.type
_entity_poly.pdbx_seq_one_letter_code
_entity_poly.pdbx_strand_id
1 'polypeptide(L)'
;MILRFLAVAGTMVMTISSVTKATAQFSPLPFLSTPSSLKNQVDDKITSGWIYLDGRPLFNITASKTNFPARFQNIQQNLQDITHNYLQTSAAEIKVQNRIVKGLPNIYVNDQYLMTVTYEDARQINPLTLANQISDELQQHLKQAKQERQSHFLIQQGEIAAVGTLAMIIISWGVRRWQKRLIKNASDSIPNIPTKSQPTTTLLNQQQQHLQEVKTRLFQTAQAGIWGSGSLIILGLFPYTRAWQIAILTIAQIPVKLMIVAVGTY
;
A
#
# COMPACT_ATOMS: atom_id res chain seq x y z
N MET A 1 2.47 43.88 7.94
CA MET A 1 1.65 44.11 6.73
C MET A 1 0.91 42.82 6.44
N ILE A 2 -0.24 42.71 7.09
CA ILE A 2 -1.17 41.58 7.08
C ILE A 2 -2.08 41.76 5.85
N LEU A 3 -2.65 40.65 5.37
CA LEU A 3 -3.70 40.55 4.34
C LEU A 3 -3.21 40.35 2.89
N ARG A 4 -3.02 39.07 2.48
CA ARG A 4 -3.41 38.52 1.15
C ARG A 4 -3.47 36.99 1.19
N PHE A 5 -4.44 36.41 1.89
CA PHE A 5 -4.84 35.01 1.68
C PHE A 5 -6.34 34.87 1.89
N LEU A 6 -7.07 35.06 0.80
CA LEU A 6 -8.48 34.69 0.70
C LEU A 6 -8.69 34.11 -0.71
N ALA A 7 -9.45 33.02 -0.74
CA ALA A 7 -9.94 32.26 -1.89
C ALA A 7 -9.00 31.22 -2.52
N VAL A 8 -8.99 30.01 -1.93
CA VAL A 8 -9.20 28.77 -2.71
C VAL A 8 -10.13 27.87 -1.90
N ALA A 9 -11.42 28.18 -1.94
CA ALA A 9 -12.48 27.27 -1.55
C ALA A 9 -13.11 26.71 -2.83
N GLY A 10 -13.14 25.38 -2.94
CA GLY A 10 -14.01 24.66 -3.86
C GLY A 10 -13.56 24.67 -5.32
N THR A 11 -12.93 23.58 -5.75
CA THR A 11 -13.47 22.64 -6.75
C THR A 11 -12.36 21.69 -7.17
N MET A 12 -12.25 20.55 -6.50
CA MET A 12 -11.59 19.40 -7.10
C MET A 12 -12.63 18.73 -7.98
N VAL A 13 -12.77 19.25 -9.20
CA VAL A 13 -13.56 18.60 -10.25
C VAL A 13 -12.85 17.29 -10.55
N MET A 14 -13.37 16.19 -10.01
CA MET A 14 -13.09 14.87 -10.55
C MET A 14 -13.67 14.85 -11.95
N THR A 15 -12.82 15.04 -12.96
CA THR A 15 -13.16 14.70 -14.33
C THR A 15 -13.34 13.18 -14.38
N ILE A 16 -14.59 12.74 -14.24
CA ILE A 16 -15.01 11.37 -14.54
C ILE A 16 -14.98 11.27 -16.06
N SER A 17 -13.79 11.01 -16.62
CA SER A 17 -13.69 10.50 -17.98
C SER A 17 -14.38 9.15 -18.00
N SER A 18 -15.41 9.02 -18.84
CA SER A 18 -16.18 7.80 -19.06
C SER A 18 -15.23 6.63 -19.31
N VAL A 19 -15.12 5.73 -18.33
CA VAL A 19 -14.35 4.49 -18.50
C VAL A 19 -15.20 3.56 -19.36
N THR A 20 -14.73 3.33 -20.59
CA THR A 20 -15.18 2.26 -21.46
C THR A 20 -15.33 0.99 -20.64
N LYS A 21 -16.40 0.20 -20.84
CA LYS A 21 -16.59 -1.09 -20.18
C LYS A 21 -15.38 -1.99 -20.45
N ALA A 22 -14.38 -1.90 -19.58
CA ALA A 22 -13.31 -2.85 -19.48
C ALA A 22 -13.93 -4.04 -18.75
N THR A 23 -14.09 -5.14 -19.46
CA THR A 23 -14.27 -6.46 -18.86
C THR A 23 -13.08 -6.64 -17.93
N ALA A 24 -13.29 -6.39 -16.64
CA ALA A 24 -12.24 -6.48 -15.64
C ALA A 24 -11.88 -7.95 -15.48
N GLN A 25 -10.93 -8.42 -16.28
CA GLN A 25 -10.10 -9.55 -15.89
C GLN A 25 -9.23 -9.07 -14.72
N PHE A 26 -9.84 -9.13 -13.53
CA PHE A 26 -9.12 -9.07 -12.28
C PHE A 26 -8.12 -10.24 -12.29
N SER A 27 -6.82 -9.96 -12.44
CA SER A 27 -5.78 -10.87 -11.96
C SER A 27 -5.47 -10.45 -10.53
N PRO A 28 -6.06 -11.11 -9.51
CA PRO A 28 -5.72 -10.80 -8.14
C PRO A 28 -4.30 -11.31 -7.90
N LEU A 29 -3.38 -10.39 -7.62
CA LEU A 29 -2.15 -10.58 -6.84
C LEU A 29 -1.34 -11.87 -7.13
N PRO A 30 -0.11 -11.79 -7.66
CA PRO A 30 0.69 -12.97 -8.07
C PRO A 30 1.14 -13.91 -6.93
N PHE A 31 0.68 -13.70 -5.68
CA PHE A 31 1.08 -14.47 -4.50
C PHE A 31 0.03 -15.49 -4.03
N LEU A 32 -1.07 -15.70 -4.76
CA LEU A 32 -2.08 -16.70 -4.42
C LEU A 32 -1.70 -18.08 -4.94
N SER A 33 -0.95 -18.86 -4.16
CA SER A 33 -0.77 -20.29 -4.41
C SER A 33 -1.90 -21.07 -3.72
N THR A 34 -2.82 -21.66 -4.50
CA THR A 34 -3.77 -22.67 -4.04
C THR A 34 -3.08 -24.03 -3.86
N PRO A 35 -3.41 -24.84 -2.85
CA PRO A 35 -2.80 -26.15 -2.67
C PRO A 35 -3.48 -27.16 -3.61
N SER A 36 -2.90 -27.38 -4.78
CA SER A 36 -3.33 -28.46 -5.68
C SER A 36 -2.36 -29.64 -5.57
N SER A 37 -2.90 -30.73 -5.03
CA SER A 37 -2.57 -32.16 -5.21
C SER A 37 -1.13 -32.58 -5.52
N LEU A 38 -0.61 -33.47 -4.66
CA LEU A 38 0.61 -34.25 -4.82
C LEU A 38 0.71 -34.91 -6.20
N LYS A 39 1.62 -34.41 -7.03
CA LYS A 39 2.25 -35.18 -8.12
C LYS A 39 3.70 -34.76 -8.21
N ASN A 40 4.61 -35.71 -8.00
CA ASN A 40 6.05 -35.54 -8.14
C ASN A 40 6.37 -35.09 -9.57
N GLN A 41 6.56 -33.78 -9.76
CA GLN A 41 7.17 -33.19 -10.92
C GLN A 41 8.27 -32.27 -10.39
N VAL A 42 9.50 -32.56 -10.82
CA VAL A 42 10.72 -31.84 -10.43
C VAL A 42 10.54 -30.33 -10.62
N ASP A 43 11.13 -29.60 -9.68
CA ASP A 43 10.83 -28.24 -9.20
C ASP A 43 11.25 -27.11 -10.19
N ASP A 44 10.76 -27.15 -11.44
CA ASP A 44 11.07 -26.15 -12.49
C ASP A 44 10.08 -24.98 -12.55
N LYS A 45 9.25 -24.80 -11.51
CA LYS A 45 8.34 -23.65 -11.48
C LYS A 45 9.13 -22.36 -11.30
N ILE A 46 9.27 -21.59 -12.37
CA ILE A 46 9.85 -20.25 -12.33
C ILE A 46 8.96 -19.34 -11.48
N THR A 47 9.58 -18.60 -10.57
CA THR A 47 8.95 -17.61 -9.69
C THR A 47 9.61 -16.26 -9.91
N SER A 48 8.80 -15.20 -9.89
CA SER A 48 9.27 -13.81 -10.01
C SER A 48 8.87 -13.00 -8.78
N GLY A 49 9.64 -11.96 -8.45
CA GLY A 49 9.28 -11.00 -7.42
C GLY A 49 10.11 -9.72 -7.46
N TRP A 50 9.48 -8.66 -6.95
CA TRP A 50 10.03 -7.30 -6.93
C TRP A 50 11.10 -7.13 -5.86
N ILE A 51 12.25 -6.57 -6.23
CA ILE A 51 13.22 -6.00 -5.31
C ILE A 51 12.74 -4.59 -4.92
N TYR A 52 12.86 -4.24 -3.65
CA TYR A 52 12.31 -2.99 -3.12
C TYR A 52 13.41 -2.04 -2.64
N LEU A 53 13.25 -0.76 -2.96
CA LEU A 53 14.02 0.34 -2.39
C LEU A 53 13.08 1.26 -1.60
N ASP A 54 13.29 1.40 -0.30
CA ASP A 54 12.45 2.23 0.59
C ASP A 54 10.94 1.93 0.46
N GLY A 55 10.61 0.65 0.26
CA GLY A 55 9.24 0.17 0.08
C GLY A 55 8.62 0.44 -1.30
N ARG A 56 9.39 0.94 -2.28
CA ARG A 56 8.96 1.05 -3.68
C ARG A 56 9.51 -0.11 -4.50
N PRO A 57 8.71 -0.74 -5.38
CA PRO A 57 9.25 -1.73 -6.31
C PRO A 57 10.25 -1.05 -7.23
N LEU A 58 11.44 -1.63 -7.35
CA LEU A 58 12.53 -1.11 -8.17
C LEU A 58 12.62 -1.89 -9.48
N PHE A 59 12.92 -3.19 -9.40
CA PHE A 59 12.94 -4.09 -10.56
C PHE A 59 12.51 -5.49 -10.15
N ASN A 60 12.16 -6.31 -11.14
CA ASN A 60 11.70 -7.68 -10.92
C ASN A 60 12.82 -8.68 -11.20
N ILE A 61 12.97 -9.68 -10.34
CA ILE A 61 13.91 -10.79 -10.53
C ILE A 61 13.14 -12.10 -10.72
N THR A 62 13.75 -13.06 -11.39
CA THR A 62 13.13 -14.34 -11.74
C THR A 62 14.10 -15.50 -11.52
N ALA A 63 13.67 -16.55 -10.83
CA ALA A 63 14.47 -17.75 -10.59
C ALA A 63 13.59 -18.98 -10.40
N SER A 64 14.19 -20.17 -10.35
CA SER A 64 13.48 -21.39 -9.93
C SER A 64 12.94 -21.23 -8.51
N LYS A 65 11.80 -21.88 -8.21
CA LYS A 65 11.16 -21.82 -6.89
C LYS A 65 12.12 -22.17 -5.74
N THR A 66 13.04 -23.10 -5.98
CA THR A 66 14.06 -23.53 -5.00
C THR A 66 15.11 -22.45 -4.72
N ASN A 67 15.58 -21.75 -5.76
CA ASN A 67 16.66 -20.78 -5.64
C ASN A 67 16.17 -19.35 -5.40
N PHE A 68 14.89 -19.08 -5.69
CA PHE A 68 14.30 -17.75 -5.60
C PHE A 68 14.42 -17.13 -4.20
N PRO A 69 14.10 -17.82 -3.08
CA PRO A 69 14.17 -17.19 -1.75
C PRO A 69 15.59 -16.72 -1.38
N ALA A 70 16.59 -17.57 -1.60
CA ALA A 70 17.99 -17.23 -1.30
C ALA A 70 18.50 -16.10 -2.20
N ARG A 71 18.19 -16.16 -3.50
CA ARG A 71 18.56 -15.11 -4.45
C ARG A 71 17.90 -13.77 -4.12
N PHE A 72 16.61 -13.78 -3.83
CA PHE A 72 15.86 -12.60 -3.41
C PHE A 72 16.49 -11.94 -2.18
N GLN A 73 16.76 -12.73 -1.14
CA GLN A 73 17.36 -12.23 0.09
C GLN A 73 18.75 -11.63 -0.15
N ASN A 74 19.60 -12.30 -0.95
CA ASN A 74 20.94 -11.80 -1.25
C ASN A 74 20.90 -10.47 -2.01
N ILE A 75 20.05 -10.34 -3.02
CA ILE A 75 19.94 -9.10 -3.81
C ILE A 75 19.35 -7.97 -2.96
N GLN A 76 18.33 -8.27 -2.15
CA GLN A 76 17.71 -7.29 -1.26
C GLN A 76 18.71 -6.79 -0.20
N GLN A 77 19.52 -7.68 0.38
CA GLN A 77 20.56 -7.32 1.35
C GLN A 77 21.66 -6.47 0.70
N ASN A 78 22.18 -6.90 -0.46
CA ASN A 78 23.19 -6.13 -1.19
C ASN A 78 22.67 -4.72 -1.52
N LEU A 79 21.43 -4.59 -1.98
CA LEU A 79 20.81 -3.30 -2.25
C LEU A 79 20.69 -2.44 -0.98
N GLN A 80 20.32 -3.04 0.14
CA GLN A 80 20.20 -2.35 1.42
C GLN A 80 21.55 -1.83 1.90
N ASP A 81 22.62 -2.62 1.80
CA ASP A 81 23.97 -2.24 2.19
C ASP A 81 24.51 -1.13 1.28
N ILE A 82 24.32 -1.25 -0.04
CA ILE A 82 24.66 -0.22 -1.03
C ILE A 82 23.94 1.10 -0.70
N THR A 83 22.64 1.02 -0.43
CA THR A 83 21.82 2.19 -0.12
C THR A 83 22.30 2.85 1.16
N HIS A 84 22.55 2.08 2.21
CA HIS A 84 23.04 2.58 3.49
C HIS A 84 24.37 3.33 3.32
N ASN A 85 25.34 2.73 2.63
CA ASN A 85 26.66 3.32 2.40
C ASN A 85 26.56 4.61 1.55
N TYR A 86 25.75 4.60 0.50
CA TYR A 86 25.57 5.78 -0.36
C TYR A 86 24.93 6.98 0.36
N LEU A 87 24.00 6.71 1.27
CA LEU A 87 23.32 7.72 2.07
C LEU A 87 24.22 8.33 3.16
N GLN A 88 25.12 7.54 3.74
CA GLN A 88 26.09 8.02 4.72
C GLN A 88 27.25 8.79 4.10
N THR A 89 27.60 8.48 2.86
CA THR A 89 28.73 9.13 2.19
C THR A 89 28.32 10.50 1.67
N SER A 90 29.19 11.51 1.88
CA SER A 90 29.02 12.85 1.30
C SER A 90 29.24 12.91 -0.22
N ALA A 91 29.54 11.76 -0.85
CA ALA A 91 29.73 11.63 -2.28
C ALA A 91 28.46 12.13 -3.00
N ALA A 92 28.68 13.09 -3.90
CA ALA A 92 27.62 13.73 -4.67
C ALA A 92 27.09 12.82 -5.79
N GLU A 93 27.92 11.89 -6.28
CA GLU A 93 27.62 11.10 -7.46
C GLU A 93 27.56 9.60 -7.16
N ILE A 94 26.54 8.97 -7.71
CA ILE A 94 26.36 7.53 -7.70
C ILE A 94 26.83 6.95 -9.03
N LYS A 95 27.75 5.98 -8.97
CA LYS A 95 28.32 5.31 -10.14
C LYS A 95 27.76 3.90 -10.25
N VAL A 96 26.86 3.68 -11.21
CA VAL A 96 26.35 2.35 -11.55
C VAL A 96 27.10 1.83 -12.77
N GLN A 97 27.62 0.60 -12.70
CA GLN A 97 28.47 0.01 -13.73
C GLN A 97 28.06 -1.43 -14.01
N ASN A 98 28.00 -1.79 -15.29
CA ASN A 98 27.78 -3.16 -15.73
C ASN A 98 29.11 -3.80 -16.12
N ARG A 99 29.42 -4.97 -15.56
CA ARG A 99 30.62 -5.75 -15.86
C ARG A 99 30.21 -7.12 -16.35
N ILE A 100 30.71 -7.54 -17.52
CA ILE A 100 30.44 -8.90 -18.02
C ILE A 100 31.35 -9.89 -17.30
N VAL A 101 30.75 -10.84 -16.59
CA VAL A 101 31.45 -11.92 -15.89
C VAL A 101 30.83 -13.25 -16.32
N LYS A 102 31.65 -14.15 -16.87
CA LYS A 102 31.18 -15.45 -17.41
C LYS A 102 30.01 -15.34 -18.40
N GLY A 103 30.02 -14.30 -19.23
CA GLY A 103 29.00 -14.07 -20.27
C GLY A 103 27.69 -13.45 -19.78
N LEU A 104 27.56 -13.13 -18.50
CA LEU A 104 26.39 -12.45 -17.93
C LEU A 104 26.78 -11.07 -17.36
N PRO A 105 25.88 -10.07 -17.42
CA PRO A 105 26.15 -8.76 -16.85
C PRO A 105 25.92 -8.74 -15.34
N ASN A 106 26.95 -8.34 -14.62
CA ASN A 106 26.91 -8.03 -13.19
C ASN A 106 26.75 -6.52 -13.00
N ILE A 107 25.80 -6.12 -12.16
CA ILE A 107 25.55 -4.72 -11.80
C ILE A 107 26.33 -4.39 -10.53
N TYR A 108 27.11 -3.30 -10.59
CA TYR A 108 27.85 -2.75 -9.46
C TYR A 108 27.42 -1.31 -9.20
N VAL A 109 27.31 -0.93 -7.93
CA VAL A 109 27.06 0.45 -7.49
C VAL A 109 28.21 0.87 -6.60
N ASN A 110 28.94 1.92 -6.98
CA ASN A 110 30.13 2.37 -6.25
C ASN A 110 31.10 1.21 -5.92
N ASP A 111 31.33 0.35 -6.91
CA ASP A 111 32.16 -0.86 -6.84
C ASP A 111 31.66 -1.98 -5.90
N GLN A 112 30.47 -1.82 -5.30
CA GLN A 112 29.77 -2.88 -4.57
C GLN A 112 28.89 -3.69 -5.52
N TYR A 113 28.98 -5.02 -5.44
CA TYR A 113 28.16 -5.92 -6.25
C TYR A 113 26.69 -5.89 -5.78
N LEU A 114 25.77 -5.66 -6.72
CA LEU A 114 24.33 -5.77 -6.47
C LEU A 114 23.84 -7.17 -6.85
N MET A 115 23.92 -7.50 -8.14
CA MET A 115 23.41 -8.75 -8.70
C MET A 115 23.98 -9.08 -10.08
N THR A 116 23.86 -10.34 -10.47
CA THR A 116 24.00 -10.81 -11.85
C THR A 116 22.61 -10.89 -12.47
N VAL A 117 22.43 -10.28 -13.65
CA VAL A 117 21.22 -10.43 -14.45
C VAL A 117 21.32 -11.73 -15.24
N THR A 118 20.35 -12.61 -15.05
CA THR A 118 20.33 -13.93 -15.69
C THR A 118 19.36 -13.95 -16.86
N TYR A 119 19.38 -15.03 -17.65
CA TYR A 119 18.45 -15.20 -18.77
C TYR A 119 16.99 -15.32 -18.29
N GLU A 120 16.78 -15.89 -17.11
CA GLU A 120 15.47 -16.00 -16.47
C GLU A 120 14.87 -14.63 -16.15
N ASP A 121 15.69 -13.64 -15.77
CA ASP A 121 15.25 -12.26 -15.56
C ASP A 121 14.85 -11.59 -16.87
N ALA A 122 15.70 -11.76 -17.88
CA ALA A 122 15.58 -11.07 -19.15
C ALA A 122 14.41 -11.59 -20.00
N ARG A 123 13.98 -12.84 -19.77
CA ARG A 123 12.87 -13.50 -20.47
C ARG A 123 13.02 -13.42 -22.00
N GLN A 124 12.47 -12.39 -22.63
CA GLN A 124 12.47 -12.16 -24.08
C GLN A 124 13.47 -11.08 -24.53
N ILE A 125 14.06 -10.32 -23.60
CA ILE A 125 15.06 -9.30 -23.91
C ILE A 125 16.47 -9.81 -23.59
N ASN A 126 17.49 -9.12 -24.11
CA ASN A 126 18.87 -9.46 -23.83
C ASN A 126 19.24 -9.09 -22.37
N PRO A 127 19.93 -9.96 -21.62
CA PRO A 127 20.34 -9.68 -20.24
C PRO A 127 21.12 -8.37 -20.06
N LEU A 128 21.96 -8.00 -21.03
CA LEU A 128 22.71 -6.73 -21.01
C LEU A 128 21.78 -5.53 -21.17
N THR A 129 20.76 -5.62 -22.02
CA THR A 129 19.75 -4.58 -22.17
C THR A 129 18.96 -4.39 -20.88
N LEU A 130 18.54 -5.51 -20.25
CA LEU A 130 17.88 -5.46 -18.95
C LEU A 130 18.81 -4.87 -17.87
N ALA A 131 20.09 -5.25 -17.86
CA ALA A 131 21.07 -4.72 -16.90
C ALA A 131 21.25 -3.20 -17.03
N ASN A 132 21.25 -2.67 -18.26
CA ASN A 132 21.31 -1.23 -18.50
C ASN A 132 20.03 -0.52 -18.00
N GLN A 133 18.85 -1.07 -18.29
CA GLN A 133 17.58 -0.53 -17.78
C GLN A 133 17.54 -0.49 -16.25
N ILE A 134 17.91 -1.61 -15.61
CA ILE A 134 18.01 -1.68 -14.15
C ILE A 134 19.02 -0.66 -13.62
N SER A 135 20.14 -0.46 -14.31
CA SER A 135 21.17 0.49 -13.88
C SER A 135 20.67 1.93 -13.92
N ASP A 136 19.96 2.32 -14.98
CA ASP A 136 19.40 3.66 -15.14
C ASP A 136 18.33 3.94 -14.08
N GLU A 137 17.39 3.00 -13.89
CA GLU A 137 16.35 3.09 -12.85
C GLU A 137 16.99 3.15 -11.46
N LEU A 138 17.94 2.26 -11.16
CA LEU A 138 18.65 2.22 -9.88
C LEU A 138 19.35 3.55 -9.58
N GLN A 139 20.02 4.15 -10.58
CA GLN A 139 20.69 5.43 -10.40
C GLN A 139 19.71 6.56 -10.07
N GLN A 140 18.59 6.65 -10.80
CA GLN A 140 17.56 7.67 -10.57
C GLN A 140 16.90 7.49 -9.21
N HIS A 141 16.50 6.26 -8.87
CA HIS A 141 15.79 5.97 -7.65
C HIS A 141 16.68 6.13 -6.40
N LEU A 142 17.98 5.83 -6.48
CA LEU A 142 18.91 6.10 -5.36
C LEU A 142 19.18 7.61 -5.19
N LYS A 143 19.28 8.38 -6.28
CA LYS A 143 19.35 9.85 -6.20
C LYS A 143 18.11 10.42 -5.53
N GLN A 144 16.93 9.97 -5.95
CA GLN A 144 15.66 10.34 -5.33
C GLN A 144 15.64 9.96 -3.84
N ALA A 145 16.04 8.73 -3.49
CA ALA A 145 16.07 8.25 -2.11
C ALA A 145 16.98 9.10 -1.19
N LYS A 146 18.06 9.68 -1.74
CA LYS A 146 18.93 10.63 -1.01
C LYS A 146 18.26 12.00 -0.86
N GLN A 147 17.62 12.51 -1.92
CA GLN A 147 16.88 13.79 -1.88
C GLN A 147 15.69 13.75 -0.91
N GLU A 148 14.93 12.67 -0.89
CA GLU A 148 13.77 12.53 0.01
C GLU A 148 14.15 12.49 1.50
N ARG A 149 15.41 12.18 1.82
CA ARG A 149 15.94 12.19 3.19
C ARG A 149 16.53 13.55 3.60
N GLN A 150 16.58 14.52 2.69
CA GLN A 150 17.02 15.87 3.03
C GLN A 150 15.97 16.57 3.89
N SER A 151 16.42 17.39 4.85
CA SER A 151 15.57 18.10 5.80
C SER A 151 14.47 18.92 5.13
N HIS A 152 14.79 19.59 4.02
CA HIS A 152 13.83 20.38 3.24
C HIS A 152 12.64 19.54 2.75
N PHE A 153 12.89 18.33 2.24
CA PHE A 153 11.82 17.43 1.80
C PHE A 153 10.97 16.94 2.97
N LEU A 154 11.62 16.57 4.09
CA LEU A 154 10.91 16.09 5.28
C LEU A 154 9.99 17.15 5.89
N ILE A 155 10.39 18.42 5.87
CA ILE A 155 9.55 19.55 6.33
C ILE A 155 8.30 19.66 5.45
N GLN A 156 8.46 19.66 4.12
CA GLN A 156 7.33 19.71 3.18
C GLN A 156 6.38 18.52 3.37
N GLN A 157 6.92 17.30 3.55
CA GLN A 157 6.09 16.13 3.84
C GLN A 157 5.40 16.23 5.21
N GLY A 158 6.04 16.85 6.20
CA GLY A 158 5.45 17.16 7.50
C GLY A 158 4.24 18.07 7.39
N GLU A 159 4.30 19.11 6.56
CA GLU A 159 3.17 20.00 6.30
C GLU A 159 1.99 19.25 5.67
N ILE A 160 2.25 18.43 4.65
CA ILE A 160 1.21 17.62 4.00
C ILE A 160 0.59 16.62 5.00
N ALA A 161 1.42 15.98 5.83
CA ALA A 161 0.95 15.08 6.89
C ALA A 161 0.07 15.80 7.93
N ALA A 162 0.44 17.03 8.31
CA ALA A 162 -0.35 17.84 9.25
C ALA A 162 -1.73 18.20 8.67
N VAL A 163 -1.77 18.66 7.41
CA VAL A 163 -3.03 18.96 6.71
C VAL A 163 -3.89 17.71 6.55
N GLY A 164 -3.29 16.57 6.16
CA GLY A 164 -3.99 15.30 6.05
C GLY A 164 -4.57 14.82 7.38
N THR A 165 -3.83 14.97 8.47
CA THR A 165 -4.29 14.63 9.82
C THR A 165 -5.47 15.51 10.23
N LEU A 166 -5.40 16.82 9.99
CA LEU A 166 -6.51 17.74 10.27
C LEU A 166 -7.76 17.38 9.45
N ALA A 167 -7.60 17.09 8.16
CA ALA A 167 -8.70 16.63 7.31
C ALA A 167 -9.33 15.34 7.86
N MET A 168 -8.51 14.38 8.29
CA MET A 168 -8.97 13.13 8.88
C MET A 168 -9.79 13.36 10.17
N ILE A 169 -9.32 14.27 11.05
CA ILE A 169 -10.05 14.65 12.27
C ILE A 169 -11.40 15.30 11.92
N ILE A 170 -11.42 16.23 10.97
CA ILE A 170 -12.64 16.94 10.53
C ILE A 170 -13.64 15.95 9.95
N ILE A 171 -13.21 15.03 9.08
CA ILE A 171 -14.06 13.99 8.49
C ILE A 171 -14.61 13.07 9.59
N SER A 172 -13.74 12.58 10.49
CA SER A 172 -14.15 11.72 11.61
C SER A 172 -15.17 12.41 12.51
N TRP A 173 -14.97 13.69 12.81
CA TRP A 173 -15.93 14.50 13.57
C TRP A 173 -17.25 14.71 12.82
N GLY A 174 -17.20 14.97 11.51
CA GLY A 174 -18.38 15.09 10.65
C GLY A 174 -19.24 13.83 10.66
N VAL A 175 -18.62 12.66 10.50
CA VAL A 175 -19.28 11.35 10.58
C VAL A 175 -19.95 11.15 11.95
N ARG A 176 -19.23 11.44 13.04
CA ARG A 176 -19.80 11.35 14.40
C ARG A 176 -20.98 12.31 14.61
N ARG A 177 -20.89 13.54 14.09
CA ARG A 177 -21.97 14.53 14.19
C ARG A 177 -23.21 14.10 13.41
N TRP A 178 -23.03 13.54 12.22
CA TRP A 178 -24.11 12.95 11.43
C TRP A 178 -24.77 11.77 12.13
N GLN A 179 -23.97 10.86 12.71
CA GLN A 179 -24.48 9.74 13.50
C GLN A 179 -25.36 10.21 14.66
N LYS A 180 -24.90 11.20 15.44
CA LYS A 180 -25.67 11.77 16.56
C LYS A 180 -26.99 12.42 16.10
N ARG A 181 -27.00 13.09 14.94
CA ARG A 181 -28.24 13.66 14.37
C ARG A 181 -29.24 12.59 13.96
N LEU A 182 -28.79 11.51 13.33
CA LEU A 182 -29.66 10.40 12.91
C LEU A 182 -30.28 9.67 14.11
N ILE A 183 -29.53 9.51 15.21
CA ILE A 183 -30.04 8.89 16.44
C ILE A 183 -31.03 9.83 17.15
N LYS A 184 -30.72 11.12 17.27
CA LYS A 184 -31.61 12.08 17.93
C LYS A 184 -32.96 12.20 17.21
N ASN A 185 -32.96 12.29 15.88
CA ASN A 185 -34.19 12.41 15.09
C ASN A 185 -35.04 11.12 15.13
N ALA A 186 -34.43 9.95 15.35
CA ALA A 186 -35.15 8.70 15.53
C ALA A 186 -35.83 8.59 16.90
N SER A 187 -35.22 9.14 17.96
CA SER A 187 -35.81 9.17 19.31
C SER A 187 -36.93 10.20 19.46
N ASP A 188 -36.85 11.34 18.78
CA ASP A 188 -37.89 12.39 18.84
C ASP A 188 -39.18 12.03 18.04
N SER A 189 -39.19 10.88 17.34
CA SER A 189 -40.32 10.43 16.50
C SER A 189 -41.22 9.39 17.18
N ILE A 190 -41.12 9.17 18.50
CA ILE A 190 -42.02 8.27 19.24
C ILE A 190 -43.17 9.10 19.83
N PRO A 191 -44.42 8.99 19.32
CA PRO A 191 -45.57 9.61 19.95
C PRO A 191 -45.85 8.93 21.28
N ASN A 192 -46.01 9.72 22.34
CA ASN A 192 -46.39 9.23 23.66
C ASN A 192 -47.87 8.83 23.63
N ILE A 193 -48.16 7.56 23.31
CA ILE A 193 -49.54 7.02 23.34
C ILE A 193 -49.71 6.21 24.64
N PRO A 194 -50.71 6.50 25.49
CA PRO A 194 -50.92 5.74 26.71
C PRO A 194 -51.54 4.35 26.44
N THR A 195 -50.85 3.34 26.98
CA THR A 195 -51.23 1.96 27.32
C THR A 195 -52.60 1.40 26.89
N LYS A 196 -52.59 0.42 25.97
CA LYS A 196 -53.16 -0.93 26.18
C LYS A 196 -52.87 -1.84 24.97
N SER A 197 -52.60 -3.12 25.25
CA SER A 197 -52.59 -4.30 24.36
C SER A 197 -51.28 -4.72 23.62
N GLN A 198 -50.86 -5.95 23.99
CA GLN A 198 -50.32 -7.03 23.13
C GLN A 198 -48.81 -7.12 22.76
N PRO A 199 -48.29 -8.37 22.60
CA PRO A 199 -46.86 -8.72 22.55
C PRO A 199 -46.17 -8.40 21.22
N THR A 200 -46.85 -7.75 20.28
CA THR A 200 -46.29 -7.35 18.97
C THR A 200 -45.24 -6.24 19.11
N THR A 201 -45.25 -5.50 20.21
CA THR A 201 -44.26 -4.44 20.50
C THR A 201 -42.86 -4.99 20.75
N THR A 202 -42.70 -6.25 21.17
CA THR A 202 -41.38 -6.84 21.45
C THR A 202 -40.60 -7.16 20.17
N LEU A 203 -41.27 -7.72 19.14
CA LEU A 203 -40.64 -8.02 17.85
C LEU A 203 -40.25 -6.76 17.07
N LEU A 204 -41.09 -5.73 17.11
CA LEU A 204 -40.84 -4.44 16.47
C LEU A 204 -39.70 -3.67 17.16
N ASN A 205 -39.64 -3.72 18.50
CA ASN A 205 -38.50 -3.19 19.26
C ASN A 205 -37.21 -3.96 18.98
N GLN A 206 -37.24 -5.30 18.89
CA GLN A 206 -36.07 -6.10 18.54
C GLN A 206 -35.55 -5.74 17.15
N GLN A 207 -36.43 -5.61 16.14
CA GLN A 207 -36.04 -5.26 14.78
C GLN A 207 -35.41 -3.85 14.70
N GLN A 208 -35.95 -2.88 15.45
CA GLN A 208 -35.36 -1.53 15.56
C GLN A 208 -33.99 -1.55 16.26
N GLN A 209 -33.83 -2.35 17.32
CA GLN A 209 -32.56 -2.55 18.01
C GLN A 209 -31.50 -3.16 17.08
N HIS A 210 -31.86 -4.19 16.30
CA HIS A 210 -30.94 -4.80 15.33
C HIS A 210 -30.51 -3.79 14.24
N LEU A 211 -31.42 -2.97 13.71
CA LEU A 211 -31.07 -1.93 12.74
C LEU A 211 -30.17 -0.84 13.34
N GLN A 212 -30.40 -0.46 14.59
CA GLN A 212 -29.58 0.53 15.29
C GLN A 212 -28.19 -0.03 15.61
N GLU A 213 -28.09 -1.31 15.94
CA GLU A 213 -26.83 -2.01 16.16
C GLU A 213 -26.02 -2.12 14.86
N VAL A 214 -26.65 -2.51 13.74
CA VAL A 214 -26.01 -2.58 12.42
C VAL A 214 -25.48 -1.20 11.99
N LYS A 215 -26.29 -0.14 12.13
CA LYS A 215 -25.86 1.24 11.84
C LYS A 215 -24.65 1.62 12.69
N THR A 216 -24.68 1.31 13.98
CA THR A 216 -23.60 1.64 14.91
C THR A 216 -22.31 0.90 14.55
N ARG A 217 -22.38 -0.40 14.24
CA ARG A 217 -21.23 -1.18 13.79
C ARG A 217 -20.68 -0.68 12.45
N LEU A 218 -21.54 -0.28 11.52
CA LEU A 218 -21.13 0.32 10.24
C LEU A 218 -20.39 1.65 10.43
N PHE A 219 -20.82 2.49 11.37
CA PHE A 219 -20.09 3.73 11.69
C PHE A 219 -18.75 3.46 12.38
N GLN A 220 -18.66 2.41 13.20
CA GLN A 220 -17.40 1.99 13.82
C GLN A 220 -16.41 1.47 12.76
N THR A 221 -16.86 0.66 11.80
CA THR A 221 -16.00 0.20 10.70
C THR A 221 -15.60 1.34 9.78
N ALA A 222 -16.48 2.30 9.50
CA ALA A 222 -16.14 3.50 8.75
C ALA A 222 -15.08 4.36 9.46
N GLN A 223 -15.21 4.56 10.78
CA GLN A 223 -14.19 5.27 11.56
C GLN A 223 -12.86 4.51 11.57
N ALA A 224 -12.88 3.19 11.76
CA ALA A 224 -11.68 2.36 11.68
C ALA A 224 -11.04 2.43 10.28
N GLY A 225 -11.83 2.45 9.22
CA GLY A 225 -11.37 2.62 7.85
C GLY A 225 -10.72 3.98 7.61
N ILE A 226 -11.31 5.07 8.12
CA ILE A 226 -10.74 6.42 8.03
C ILE A 226 -9.38 6.48 8.75
N TRP A 227 -9.32 6.03 10.00
CA TRP A 227 -8.08 6.04 10.78
C TRP A 227 -7.02 5.11 10.19
N GLY A 228 -7.40 3.91 9.76
CA GLY A 228 -6.49 2.94 9.15
C GLY A 228 -5.93 3.44 7.83
N SER A 229 -6.80 3.82 6.88
CA SER A 229 -6.36 4.32 5.57
C SER A 229 -5.61 5.64 5.66
N GLY A 230 -6.07 6.59 6.47
CA GLY A 230 -5.41 7.88 6.68
C GLY A 230 -4.02 7.72 7.31
N SER A 231 -3.90 6.88 8.35
CA SER A 231 -2.60 6.59 8.97
C SER A 231 -1.65 5.93 7.97
N LEU A 232 -2.14 4.96 7.19
CA LEU A 232 -1.33 4.33 6.15
C LEU A 232 -0.85 5.35 5.12
N ILE A 233 -1.73 6.23 4.60
CA ILE A 233 -1.33 7.26 3.63
C ILE A 233 -0.23 8.17 4.22
N ILE A 234 -0.40 8.64 5.46
CA ILE A 234 0.56 9.52 6.15
C ILE A 234 1.90 8.81 6.37
N LEU A 235 1.89 7.54 6.79
CA LEU A 235 3.09 6.69 6.90
C LEU A 235 3.82 6.54 5.55
N GLY A 236 3.13 6.73 4.42
CA GLY A 236 3.72 6.61 3.09
C GLY A 236 4.42 7.85 2.60
N LEU A 237 4.22 8.99 3.25
CA LEU A 237 4.91 10.21 2.87
C LEU A 237 6.39 10.15 3.22
N PHE A 238 6.72 9.59 4.39
CA PHE A 238 8.10 9.60 4.90
C PHE A 238 8.89 8.38 4.44
N PRO A 239 10.12 8.55 3.93
CA PRO A 239 10.97 7.44 3.48
C PRO A 239 11.18 6.37 4.57
N TYR A 240 11.38 6.81 5.81
CA TYR A 240 11.68 5.92 6.95
C TYR A 240 10.52 5.00 7.33
N THR A 241 9.27 5.38 7.05
CA THR A 241 8.07 4.64 7.47
C THR A 241 7.44 3.82 6.35
N ARG A 242 7.87 3.99 5.10
CA ARG A 242 7.32 3.24 3.94
C ARG A 242 7.55 1.74 4.03
N ALA A 243 8.72 1.29 4.47
CA ALA A 243 8.99 -0.14 4.66
C ALA A 243 8.02 -0.77 5.69
N TRP A 244 7.66 -0.02 6.72
CA TRP A 244 6.69 -0.45 7.73
C TRP A 244 5.27 -0.58 7.16
N GLN A 245 4.88 0.25 6.19
CA GLN A 245 3.58 0.11 5.53
C GLN A 245 3.44 -1.27 4.88
N ILE A 246 4.49 -1.76 4.23
CA ILE A 246 4.46 -3.09 3.59
C ILE A 246 4.30 -4.17 4.64
N ALA A 247 5.03 -4.09 5.76
CA ALA A 247 4.90 -5.05 6.85
C ALA A 247 3.48 -5.06 7.42
N ILE A 248 2.89 -3.88 7.66
CA ILE A 248 1.53 -3.74 8.15
C ILE A 248 0.52 -4.32 7.14
N LEU A 249 0.65 -3.99 5.85
CA LEU A 249 -0.22 -4.52 4.80
C LEU A 249 -0.12 -6.04 4.68
N THR A 250 1.07 -6.60 4.83
CA THR A 250 1.29 -8.06 4.78
C THR A 250 0.60 -8.75 5.95
N ILE A 251 0.71 -8.20 7.16
CA ILE A 251 0.04 -8.73 8.36
C ILE A 251 -1.49 -8.58 8.25
N ALA A 252 -1.97 -7.43 7.74
CA ALA A 252 -3.38 -7.13 7.58
C ALA A 252 -4.11 -8.04 6.57
N GLN A 253 -3.39 -8.71 5.66
CA GLN A 253 -4.00 -9.68 4.74
C GLN A 253 -4.66 -10.87 5.45
N ILE A 254 -4.17 -11.26 6.63
CA ILE A 254 -4.70 -12.40 7.39
C ILE A 254 -6.14 -12.12 7.85
N PRO A 255 -6.43 -11.04 8.61
CA PRO A 255 -7.80 -10.74 9.04
C PRO A 255 -8.72 -10.38 7.86
N VAL A 256 -8.23 -9.71 6.82
CA VAL A 256 -9.04 -9.39 5.63
C VAL A 256 -9.49 -10.66 4.89
N LYS A 257 -8.61 -11.66 4.75
CA LYS A 257 -8.96 -12.97 4.17
C LYS A 257 -10.05 -13.66 4.99
N LEU A 258 -9.93 -13.65 6.32
CA LEU A 258 -10.95 -14.22 7.20
C LEU A 258 -12.29 -13.49 7.06
N MET A 259 -12.27 -12.17 6.91
CA MET A 259 -13.48 -11.37 6.73
C MET A 259 -14.17 -11.67 5.39
N ILE A 260 -13.42 -11.75 4.29
CA ILE A 260 -13.97 -12.08 2.96
C ILE A 260 -14.55 -13.50 2.95
N VAL A 261 -13.85 -14.47 3.53
CA VAL A 261 -14.35 -15.85 3.64
C VAL A 261 -15.61 -15.90 4.50
N ALA A 262 -15.65 -15.20 5.63
CA ALA A 262 -16.83 -15.15 6.49
C ALA A 262 -18.05 -14.53 5.78
N VAL A 263 -17.85 -13.45 4.99
CA VAL A 263 -18.92 -12.78 4.23
C VAL A 263 -19.36 -13.60 3.00
N GLY A 264 -18.48 -14.40 2.40
CA GLY A 264 -18.82 -15.25 1.25
C GLY A 264 -19.44 -16.60 1.64
N THR A 265 -19.37 -17.00 2.91
CA THR A 265 -19.90 -18.28 3.40
C THR A 265 -21.28 -18.14 4.05
N TYR A 266 -21.71 -16.92 4.39
CA TYR A 266 -23.03 -16.59 4.93
C TYR A 266 -23.88 -15.83 3.90
#